data_AF-A0A816VB40-F1
#
_entry.id   AF-A0A816VB40-F1
#
_cell.length_a   1.000
_cell.length_b   1.000
_cell.length_c   1.000
_cell.angle_alpha   90.00
_cell.angle_beta   90.00
_cell.angle_gamma   90.00
#
_symmetry.space_group_name_H-M   'P 1'
#
loop_
_entity.id
_entity.type
_entity.pdbx_description
1 polymer ?
#
loop_
_entity_poly.entity_id
_entity_poly.type
_entity_poly.pdbx_seq_one_letter_code
_entity_poly.pdbx_strand_id
1 'polypeptide(L)'
;FSFSSYHSYVAGADLNRFRIAIMDGEDFARKAAAEAKGLNPGLIVLLVIGVPLVGFLVANYVMYVYAQKNLPPRKKKPVSKKKLKREKLKQGVSVPGE
;
A
#
# COMPACT_ATOMS: atom_id res chain seq x y z
N PHE A 1 23.62 56.42 -30.18
CA PHE A 1 23.40 54.97 -30.23
C PHE A 1 23.65 54.50 -31.66
N SER A 2 24.77 53.82 -31.92
CA SER A 2 25.21 53.50 -33.29
C SER A 2 24.54 52.22 -33.80
N PHE A 3 24.17 52.18 -35.08
CA PHE A 3 23.46 51.05 -35.73
C PHE A 3 24.15 49.70 -35.51
N SER A 4 25.49 49.68 -35.54
CA SER A 4 26.30 48.48 -35.28
C SER A 4 26.09 47.91 -33.88
N SER A 5 25.90 48.76 -32.88
CA SER A 5 25.72 48.34 -31.49
C SER A 5 24.38 47.62 -31.32
N TYR A 6 23.30 48.13 -31.91
CA TYR A 6 21.99 47.47 -31.91
C TYR A 6 22.03 46.09 -32.56
N HIS A 7 22.73 45.94 -33.67
CA HIS A 7 22.83 44.66 -34.37
C HIS A 7 23.55 43.60 -33.52
N SER A 8 24.61 44.00 -32.81
CA SER A 8 25.32 43.11 -31.87
C SER A 8 24.47 42.70 -30.66
N TYR A 9 23.68 43.62 -30.10
CA TYR A 9 22.77 43.29 -28.99
C TYR A 9 21.66 42.32 -29.41
N VAL A 10 21.06 42.53 -30.58
CA VAL A 10 20.02 41.65 -31.13
C VAL A 10 20.62 40.27 -31.44
N ALA A 11 21.78 40.21 -32.10
CA ALA A 11 22.47 38.94 -32.38
C ALA A 11 22.84 38.18 -31.09
N GLY A 12 23.28 38.88 -30.04
CA GLY A 12 23.57 38.28 -28.74
C GLY A 12 22.32 37.76 -28.01
N ALA A 13 21.19 38.47 -28.12
CA ALA A 13 19.91 38.03 -27.57
C ALA A 13 19.38 36.78 -28.29
N ASP A 14 19.49 36.74 -29.62
CA ASP A 14 19.11 35.56 -30.40
C ASP A 14 20.00 34.35 -30.07
N LEU A 15 21.32 34.54 -29.93
CA LEU A 15 22.22 33.45 -29.53
C LEU A 15 21.87 32.89 -28.15
N ASN A 16 21.58 33.77 -27.18
CA ASN A 16 21.16 33.37 -25.84
C ASN A 16 19.81 32.63 -25.88
N ARG A 17 18.87 33.08 -26.70
CA ARG A 17 17.57 32.43 -26.88
C ARG A 17 17.69 31.03 -27.50
N PHE A 18 18.55 30.89 -28.52
CA PHE A 18 18.85 29.59 -29.12
C PHE A 18 19.53 28.64 -28.12
N ARG A 19 20.49 29.15 -27.34
CA ARG A 19 21.14 28.37 -26.29
C ARG A 19 20.16 27.87 -25.23
N ILE A 20 19.26 28.74 -24.76
CA ILE A 20 18.22 28.39 -23.78
C ILE A 20 17.27 27.33 -24.37
N ALA A 21 16.81 27.51 -25.62
CA ALA A 21 15.92 26.54 -26.27
C ALA A 21 16.56 25.15 -26.44
N ILE A 22 17.86 25.08 -26.75
CA ILE A 22 18.59 23.80 -26.83
C ILE A 22 18.76 23.18 -25.43
N MET A 23 19.10 23.98 -24.41
CA MET A 23 19.23 23.49 -23.04
C MET A 23 17.90 22.95 -22.51
N ASP A 24 16.81 23.69 -22.67
CA ASP A 24 15.47 23.25 -22.28
C ASP A 24 15.11 21.94 -22.99
N GLY A 25 15.34 21.85 -24.30
CA GLY A 25 15.09 20.64 -25.09
C GLY A 25 15.89 19.43 -24.61
N GLU A 26 17.17 19.62 -24.25
CA GLU A 26 17.99 18.55 -23.67
C GLU A 26 17.52 18.14 -22.27
N ASP A 27 17.07 19.07 -21.44
CA ASP A 27 16.58 18.77 -20.10
C ASP A 27 15.24 18.02 -20.15
N PHE A 28 14.36 18.36 -21.09
CA PHE A 28 13.17 17.56 -21.38
C PHE A 28 13.54 16.15 -21.85
N ALA A 29 14.50 16.02 -22.78
CA ALA A 29 14.97 14.72 -23.25
C ALA A 29 15.62 13.88 -22.14
N ARG A 30 16.40 14.51 -21.25
CA ARG A 30 17.03 13.86 -20.08
C ARG A 30 16.01 13.44 -19.04
N LYS A 31 14.99 14.25 -18.76
CA LYS A 31 13.87 13.87 -17.88
C LYS A 31 13.10 12.69 -18.45
N ALA A 32 12.74 12.75 -19.74
CA ALA A 32 12.08 11.65 -20.43
C ALA A 32 12.94 10.37 -20.45
N ALA A 33 14.25 10.49 -20.66
CA ALA A 33 15.17 9.35 -20.61
C ALA A 33 15.38 8.79 -19.19
N ALA A 34 15.33 9.63 -18.16
CA ALA A 34 15.38 9.20 -16.76
C ALA A 34 14.09 8.47 -16.36
N GLU A 35 12.94 8.90 -16.87
CA GLU A 35 11.64 8.25 -16.69
C GLU A 35 11.53 6.94 -17.50
N ALA A 36 12.20 6.86 -18.66
CA ALA A 36 12.31 5.66 -19.48
C ALA A 36 13.22 4.56 -18.87
N LYS A 37 13.94 4.85 -17.77
CA LYS A 37 14.60 3.80 -16.98
C LYS A 37 13.50 2.99 -16.27
N GLY A 38 13.11 1.88 -16.88
CA GLY A 38 12.07 0.99 -16.39
C GLY A 38 12.25 0.56 -14.93
N LEU A 39 11.17 0.09 -14.32
CA LEU A 39 11.14 -0.31 -12.92
C LEU A 39 12.17 -1.41 -12.62
N ASN A 40 12.81 -1.32 -11.45
CA ASN A 40 13.78 -2.32 -11.00
C ASN A 40 13.11 -3.71 -10.94
N PRO A 41 13.76 -4.77 -11.45
CA PRO A 41 13.20 -6.12 -11.44
C PRO A 41 12.78 -6.60 -10.04
N GLY A 42 13.53 -6.24 -8.99
CA GLY A 42 13.16 -6.57 -7.61
C GLY A 42 11.87 -5.88 -7.15
N LEU A 43 11.63 -4.65 -7.60
CA LEU A 43 10.40 -3.92 -7.30
C LEU A 43 9.21 -4.52 -8.07
N ILE A 44 9.41 -4.88 -9.33
CA ILE A 44 8.40 -5.60 -10.13
C ILE A 44 8.02 -6.91 -9.44
N VAL A 45 9.01 -7.72 -9.02
CA VAL A 45 8.77 -8.99 -8.34
C VAL A 45 8.01 -8.79 -7.03
N LEU A 46 8.36 -7.75 -6.25
CA LEU A 46 7.65 -7.43 -5.02
C LEU A 46 6.18 -7.06 -5.29
N LEU A 47 5.89 -6.32 -6.35
CA LEU A 47 4.51 -5.99 -6.73
C LEU A 47 3.77 -7.23 -7.26
N VAL A 48 4.37 -7.98 -8.19
CA VAL A 48 3.76 -9.13 -8.85
C VAL A 48 3.49 -10.28 -7.88
N ILE A 49 4.38 -10.51 -6.91
CA ILE A 49 4.23 -11.61 -5.94
C ILE A 49 3.60 -11.11 -4.64
N GLY A 50 4.01 -9.92 -4.16
CA GLY A 50 3.54 -9.37 -2.90
C GLY A 50 2.08 -8.95 -2.93
N VAL A 51 1.60 -8.33 -4.01
CA VAL A 51 0.20 -7.89 -4.09
C VAL A 51 -0.76 -9.09 -4.11
N PRO A 52 -0.56 -10.15 -4.92
CA PRO A 52 -1.42 -11.33 -4.86
C PRO A 52 -1.32 -12.09 -3.54
N LEU A 53 -0.14 -12.20 -2.94
CA LEU A 53 0.02 -12.84 -1.62
C LEU A 53 -0.78 -12.11 -0.54
N VAL A 54 -0.60 -10.79 -0.45
CA VAL A 54 -1.32 -9.97 0.53
C VAL A 54 -2.82 -10.00 0.24
N GLY A 55 -3.21 -9.82 -1.03
CA GLY A 55 -4.60 -9.89 -1.46
C GLY A 55 -5.25 -11.23 -1.12
N PHE A 56 -4.56 -12.34 -1.35
CA PHE A 56 -5.04 -13.69 -1.02
C PHE A 56 -5.21 -13.88 0.50
N LEU A 57 -4.24 -13.43 1.30
CA LEU A 57 -4.31 -13.51 2.76
C LEU A 57 -5.47 -12.67 3.31
N VAL A 58 -5.64 -11.44 2.82
CA VAL A 58 -6.74 -10.55 3.23
C VAL A 58 -8.08 -11.15 2.82
N ALA A 59 -8.22 -11.61 1.57
CA ALA A 59 -9.44 -12.25 1.10
C ALA A 59 -9.80 -13.49 1.93
N ASN A 60 -8.80 -14.31 2.25
CA ASN A 60 -9.00 -15.49 3.10
C ASN A 60 -9.43 -15.10 4.52
N TYR A 61 -8.78 -14.10 5.11
CA TYR A 61 -9.12 -13.61 6.44
C TYR A 61 -10.54 -13.05 6.50
N VAL A 62 -10.92 -12.21 5.54
CA VAL A 62 -12.28 -11.66 5.44
C VAL A 62 -13.30 -12.78 5.29
N MET A 63 -13.03 -13.77 4.44
CA MET A 63 -13.89 -14.95 4.28
C MET A 63 -14.02 -15.74 5.59
N TYR A 64 -12.93 -15.92 6.32
CA TYR A 64 -12.91 -16.60 7.61
C TYR A 64 -13.76 -15.86 8.66
N VAL A 65 -13.63 -14.53 8.74
CA VAL A 65 -14.42 -13.71 9.65
C VAL A 65 -15.89 -13.70 9.25
N TYR A 66 -16.19 -13.62 7.95
CA TYR A 66 -17.56 -13.67 7.44
C TYR A 66 -18.24 -15.01 7.75
N ALA A 67 -17.53 -16.12 7.52
CA ALA A 67 -18.00 -17.45 7.88
C ALA A 67 -18.27 -17.54 9.38
N GLN A 68 -17.38 -17.04 10.24
CA GLN A 68 -17.60 -17.07 11.69
C GLN A 68 -18.82 -16.26 12.16
N LYS A 69 -19.16 -15.16 11.47
CA LYS A 69 -20.37 -14.38 11.78
C LYS A 69 -21.65 -15.12 11.42
N ASN A 70 -21.62 -15.93 10.36
CA ASN A 70 -22.77 -16.74 9.91
C ASN A 70 -22.78 -18.15 10.52
N LEU A 71 -21.68 -18.56 11.17
CA LEU A 71 -21.63 -19.83 11.86
C LEU A 71 -22.50 -19.74 13.12
N PRO A 72 -23.39 -20.71 13.35
CA PRO A 72 -24.15 -20.76 14.59
C PRO A 72 -23.18 -20.79 15.78
N PRO A 73 -23.52 -20.13 16.90
CA PRO A 73 -22.66 -20.09 18.07
C PRO A 73 -22.22 -21.52 18.37
N ARG A 74 -20.91 -21.77 18.33
CA ARG A 74 -20.35 -23.10 18.60
C ARG A 74 -20.94 -23.56 19.92
N LYS A 75 -21.95 -24.44 19.85
CA LYS A 75 -22.60 -24.97 21.04
C LYS A 75 -21.50 -25.73 21.76
N LYS A 76 -20.92 -25.08 22.78
CA LYS A 76 -20.06 -25.76 23.74
C LYS A 76 -20.89 -26.95 24.19
N LYS A 77 -20.38 -28.17 23.98
CA LYS A 77 -21.09 -29.39 24.37
C LYS A 77 -21.64 -29.12 25.77
N PRO A 78 -22.97 -29.17 25.98
CA PRO A 78 -23.54 -28.81 27.27
C PRO A 78 -22.79 -29.65 28.30
N VAL A 79 -22.07 -28.95 29.17
CA VAL A 79 -21.26 -29.60 30.19
C VAL A 79 -22.27 -30.40 30.99
N SER A 80 -22.16 -31.74 30.92
CA SER A 80 -23.12 -32.65 31.55
C SER A 80 -23.44 -32.14 32.94
N LYS A 81 -24.72 -32.18 33.37
CA LYS A 81 -25.14 -31.69 34.69
C LYS A 81 -24.23 -32.20 35.82
N LYS A 82 -23.65 -33.40 35.66
CA LYS A 82 -22.64 -33.98 36.57
C LYS A 82 -21.33 -33.16 36.62
N LYS A 83 -20.79 -32.72 35.48
CA LYS A 83 -19.60 -31.86 35.41
C LYS A 83 -19.88 -30.44 35.91
N LEU A 84 -21.04 -29.85 35.60
CA LEU A 84 -21.44 -28.54 36.14
C LEU A 84 -21.59 -28.56 37.65
N LYS A 85 -22.22 -29.60 38.20
CA LYS A 85 -22.35 -29.77 39.65
C LYS A 85 -20.97 -29.98 40.30
N ARG A 86 -20.07 -30.74 39.66
CA ARG A 86 -18.69 -30.95 40.15
C ARG A 86 -17.85 -29.67 40.13
N GLU A 87 -17.99 -28.83 39.11
CA GLU A 87 -17.31 -27.53 39.04
C GLU A 87 -17.90 -26.54 40.05
N LYS A 88 -19.24 -26.50 40.21
CA LYS A 88 -19.92 -25.68 41.23
C LYS A 88 -19.56 -26.10 42.67
N LEU A 89 -19.44 -27.41 42.93
CA LEU A 89 -18.98 -27.95 44.21
C LEU A 89 -17.50 -27.63 44.48
N LYS A 90 -16.66 -27.60 43.43
CA LYS A 90 -15.25 -27.18 43.55
C LYS A 90 -15.07 -25.68 43.72
N GLN A 91 -15.97 -24.88 43.16
CA GLN A 91 -16.00 -23.41 43.31
C GLN A 91 -16.58 -22.98 44.67
N GLY A 92 -17.02 -23.90 45.52
CA GLY A 92 -17.47 -23.61 46.88
C GLY A 92 -18.71 -22.72 46.95
N VAL A 93 -19.50 -22.63 45.87
CA VAL A 93 -20.73 -21.82 45.87
C VAL A 93 -21.71 -22.49 46.84
N SER A 94 -21.94 -21.85 47.99
CA SER A 94 -22.89 -22.32 49.00
C SER A 94 -24.25 -22.50 48.35
N VAL A 95 -24.90 -23.61 48.69
CA VAL A 95 -26.26 -23.88 48.24
C VAL A 95 -27.15 -22.80 48.85
N PRO A 96 -27.95 -22.04 48.07
CA PRO A 96 -28.90 -21.10 48.64
C PRO A 96 -29.98 -21.90 49.37
N GLY A 97 -29.88 -21.93 50.71
CA GLY A 97 -30.77 -22.68 51.58
C GLY A 97 -30.00 -23.56 52.57
N GLU A 98 -29.39 -22.89 53.57
CA GLU A 98 -29.50 -23.34 54.96
C GLU A 98 -30.73 -22.66 55.57
#